data_AF-A0A6C0DLI9-F1
#
_entry.id   AF-A0A6C0DLI9-F1
#
_cell.length_a   1.000
_cell.length_b   1.000
_cell.length_c   1.000
_cell.angle_alpha   90.00
_cell.angle_beta   90.00
_cell.angle_gamma   90.00
#
_symmetry.space_group_name_H-M   'P 1'
#
loop_
_entity.id
_entity.type
_entity.pdbx_description
1 polymer ?
#
loop_
_entity_poly.entity_id
_entity_poly.type
_entity_poly.pdbx_seq_one_letter_code
_entity_poly.pdbx_strand_id
1 'polypeptide(L)'
;MHKYHKKNIKTKKFKPEICDNKMTFQECELAILRQAVDETEKIQGEKIAKNDEIKKILLIVENFIRRKKLVCYGGTAINNILPKQAQFYDRDIEIPDYDFFSSNALEDAKELADIYYKAGYIDVEAKSGVHMGTFKVFVNYIPIADITLLDKVIYKSISKESIIVSGIRYAPPNYLRMAMYLELSRPQGDVSRWEKVMKRLTLLNDHYPMKPNGDCNNIDFQRKMDNDSDDSERLYITIRDAFINESVIFFGGYATSLYSKYMTEKQQHIVRKIPDFDVISEEPEKCAIIIKEHLMREGFKQIKLVRNKPIGEIIPENIELRVGNETMAFIYKPIACHSYNTIVLNNMKINIATIDTILAFYLSFIYADKPYYQKDRLLCMAQFLFEIEQKNRLEQKGLLKRFSIDCYGKQPTLESMRAEKSEKFKELKNKRNTKEYEMWFLKYLPGDKNKSKGNTNTVSKDSSIVVEEKSTIDTQEDDDGFLNLFIGNNRKTRKNQISNMIL
;
A
#
# COMPACT_ATOMS: atom_id res chain seq x y z
N MET A 1 23.48 -20.00 64.79
CA MET A 1 23.84 -18.90 63.87
C MET A 1 22.87 -18.87 62.71
N HIS A 2 21.90 -17.95 62.70
CA HIS A 2 21.04 -17.70 61.54
C HIS A 2 21.35 -16.29 61.03
N LYS A 3 22.08 -16.22 59.90
CA LYS A 3 22.30 -14.98 59.16
C LYS A 3 20.98 -14.60 58.49
N TYR A 4 20.26 -13.66 59.07
CA TYR A 4 19.17 -12.97 58.38
C TYR A 4 19.77 -12.12 57.25
N HIS A 5 19.57 -12.55 56.00
CA HIS A 5 19.79 -11.69 54.85
C HIS A 5 18.76 -10.55 54.88
N LYS A 6 19.18 -9.34 55.27
CA LYS A 6 18.42 -8.11 55.03
C LYS A 6 18.27 -7.94 53.52
N LYS A 7 17.09 -8.27 52.98
CA LYS A 7 16.69 -7.83 51.63
C LYS A 7 16.68 -6.30 51.64
N ASN A 8 17.54 -5.69 50.83
CA ASN A 8 17.46 -4.26 50.51
C ASN A 8 16.14 -4.01 49.78
N ILE A 9 15.12 -3.53 50.50
CA ILE A 9 13.87 -3.08 49.92
C ILE A 9 14.18 -1.73 49.25
N LYS A 10 14.37 -1.74 47.93
CA LYS A 10 14.48 -0.50 47.16
C LYS A 10 13.14 0.24 47.27
N THR A 11 13.13 1.39 47.92
CA THR A 11 11.95 2.25 47.99
C THR A 11 11.58 2.71 46.58
N LYS A 12 10.31 2.53 46.21
CA LYS A 12 9.80 2.93 44.92
C LYS A 12 9.60 4.46 44.91
N LYS A 13 10.22 5.15 43.94
CA LYS A 13 10.20 6.61 43.77
C LYS A 13 8.79 7.13 43.52
N PHE A 14 7.99 6.37 42.79
CA PHE A 14 6.60 6.69 42.46
C PHE A 14 5.65 5.62 42.99
N LYS A 15 4.46 6.04 43.45
CA LYS A 15 3.43 5.11 43.95
C LYS A 15 2.81 4.24 42.84
N PRO A 16 2.47 4.77 41.64
CA PRO A 16 1.82 3.97 40.59
C PRO A 16 2.70 2.80 40.13
N GLU A 17 2.07 1.66 39.86
CA GLU A 17 2.80 0.44 39.48
C GLU A 17 3.54 0.57 38.15
N ILE A 18 2.91 1.25 37.19
CA ILE A 18 3.43 1.48 35.84
C ILE A 18 4.69 2.36 35.79
N CYS A 19 4.96 3.13 36.84
CA CYS A 19 6.13 3.99 36.92
C CYS A 19 7.34 3.27 37.51
N ASP A 20 8.52 3.44 36.90
CA ASP A 20 9.79 2.96 37.44
C ASP A 20 10.62 4.10 38.07
N ASN A 21 11.64 3.75 38.86
CA ASN A 21 12.47 4.72 39.57
C ASN A 21 13.37 5.57 38.65
N LYS A 22 13.54 5.17 37.39
CA LYS A 22 14.37 5.87 36.39
C LYS A 22 13.59 6.96 35.67
N MET A 23 12.25 6.89 35.70
CA MET A 23 11.39 7.92 35.11
C MET A 23 11.52 9.27 35.84
N THR A 24 11.36 10.35 35.08
CA THR A 24 11.03 11.70 35.57
C THR A 24 9.58 11.75 36.05
N PHE A 25 9.21 12.83 36.75
CA PHE A 25 7.82 13.02 37.19
C PHE A 25 6.87 13.09 35.98
N GLN A 26 7.27 13.84 34.95
CA GLN A 26 6.51 14.01 33.71
C GLN A 26 6.37 12.70 32.93
N GLU A 27 7.42 11.87 32.89
CA GLU A 27 7.34 10.55 32.25
C GLU A 27 6.39 9.61 32.99
N CYS A 28 6.39 9.65 34.33
CA CYS A 28 5.45 8.87 35.13
C CYS A 28 4.01 9.36 34.94
N GLU A 29 3.78 10.68 34.94
CA GLU A 29 2.46 11.27 34.65
C GLU A 29 1.93 10.85 33.27
N LEU A 30 2.78 10.91 32.23
CA LEU A 30 2.40 10.49 30.89
C LEU A 30 2.15 8.97 30.80
N ALA A 31 2.87 8.16 31.56
CA ALA A 31 2.62 6.72 31.63
C ALA A 31 1.26 6.41 32.27
N ILE A 32 0.88 7.12 33.33
CA ILE A 32 -0.45 7.01 33.96
C ILE A 32 -1.54 7.43 32.99
N LEU A 33 -1.38 8.57 32.30
CA LEU A 33 -2.34 9.02 31.29
C LEU A 33 -2.52 7.97 30.19
N ARG A 34 -1.43 7.42 29.66
CA ARG A 34 -1.49 6.36 28.63
C ARG A 34 -2.24 5.12 29.13
N GLN A 35 -1.97 4.68 30.35
CA GLN A 35 -2.70 3.55 30.93
C GLN A 35 -4.21 3.85 31.04
N ALA A 36 -4.58 5.04 31.52
CA ALA A 36 -5.98 5.42 31.64
C ALA A 36 -6.67 5.51 30.27
N VAL A 37 -5.97 5.99 29.23
CA VAL A 37 -6.45 5.99 27.84
C VAL A 37 -6.66 4.56 27.36
N ASP A 38 -5.64 3.69 27.49
CA ASP A 38 -5.72 2.28 27.05
C ASP A 38 -6.87 1.53 27.74
N GLU A 39 -7.05 1.73 29.05
CA GLU A 39 -8.15 1.12 29.82
C GLU A 39 -9.53 1.65 29.39
N THR A 40 -9.64 2.96 29.17
CA THR A 40 -10.90 3.59 28.74
C THR A 40 -11.30 3.14 27.33
N GLU A 41 -10.36 3.13 26.40
CA GLU A 41 -10.57 2.66 25.03
C GLU A 41 -11.01 1.20 25.01
N LYS A 42 -10.39 0.35 25.83
CA LYS A 42 -10.80 -1.05 25.99
C LYS A 42 -12.25 -1.18 26.47
N ILE A 43 -12.63 -0.46 27.53
CA ILE A 43 -13.98 -0.52 28.09
C ILE A 43 -15.02 -0.07 27.05
N GLN A 44 -14.74 1.02 26.33
CA GLN A 44 -15.63 1.54 25.30
C GLN A 44 -15.73 0.58 24.10
N GLY A 45 -14.60 0.05 23.64
CA GLY A 45 -14.53 -0.93 22.56
C GLY A 45 -15.34 -2.20 22.87
N GLU A 46 -15.13 -2.80 24.05
CA GLU A 46 -15.87 -3.99 24.46
C GLU A 46 -17.39 -3.76 24.48
N LYS A 47 -17.83 -2.59 24.95
CA LYS A 47 -19.26 -2.25 25.00
C LYS A 47 -19.87 -2.20 23.61
N ILE A 48 -19.14 -1.66 22.65
CA ILE A 48 -19.56 -1.54 21.26
C ILE A 48 -19.52 -2.90 20.55
N ALA A 49 -18.42 -3.64 20.67
CA ALA A 49 -18.24 -4.95 20.03
C ALA A 49 -19.26 -6.00 20.51
N LYS A 50 -19.67 -5.93 21.79
CA LYS A 50 -20.68 -6.83 22.37
C LYS A 50 -22.12 -6.49 21.96
N ASN A 51 -22.38 -5.35 21.33
CA ASN A 51 -23.71 -4.95 20.88
C ASN A 51 -24.22 -5.90 19.78
N ASP A 52 -25.40 -6.51 20.02
CA ASP A 52 -26.00 -7.47 19.09
C ASP A 52 -26.40 -6.85 17.75
N GLU A 53 -26.70 -5.56 17.70
CA GLU A 53 -26.96 -4.83 16.45
C GLU A 53 -25.70 -4.78 15.58
N ILE A 54 -24.54 -4.47 16.19
CA ILE A 54 -23.24 -4.45 15.51
C ILE A 54 -22.90 -5.84 14.96
N LYS A 55 -23.11 -6.90 15.75
CA LYS A 55 -22.89 -8.28 15.28
C LYS A 55 -23.73 -8.60 14.04
N LYS A 56 -24.99 -8.15 13.99
CA LYS A 56 -25.84 -8.32 12.80
C LYS A 56 -25.31 -7.54 11.60
N ILE A 57 -24.85 -6.30 11.82
CA ILE A 57 -24.24 -5.48 10.75
C ILE A 57 -23.01 -6.18 10.17
N LEU A 58 -22.13 -6.70 11.01
CA LEU A 58 -20.92 -7.43 10.60
C LEU A 58 -21.26 -8.73 9.86
N LEU A 59 -22.26 -9.47 10.34
CA LEU A 59 -22.70 -10.70 9.67
C LEU A 59 -23.21 -10.43 8.24
N ILE A 60 -23.90 -9.30 8.01
CA ILE A 60 -24.38 -8.92 6.68
C ILE A 60 -23.21 -8.68 5.71
N VAL A 61 -22.21 -7.89 6.09
CA VAL A 61 -21.05 -7.62 5.22
C VAL A 61 -20.21 -8.89 5.00
N GLU A 62 -20.00 -9.71 6.03
CA GLU A 62 -19.28 -10.98 5.88
C GLU A 62 -19.99 -11.94 4.92
N ASN A 63 -21.32 -12.03 5.01
CA ASN A 63 -22.14 -12.82 4.08
C ASN A 63 -22.09 -12.26 2.66
N PHE A 64 -22.11 -10.93 2.53
CA PHE A 64 -21.97 -10.26 1.25
C PHE A 64 -20.63 -10.60 0.58
N ILE A 65 -19.51 -10.41 1.30
CA ILE A 65 -18.16 -10.72 0.84
C ILE A 65 -18.06 -12.19 0.41
N ARG A 66 -18.58 -13.13 1.23
CA ARG A 66 -18.56 -14.57 0.94
C ARG A 66 -19.34 -14.91 -0.33
N ARG A 67 -20.58 -14.41 -0.47
CA ARG A 67 -21.45 -14.65 -1.63
C ARG A 67 -20.84 -14.07 -2.91
N LYS A 68 -20.36 -12.83 -2.84
CA LYS A 68 -19.76 -12.10 -3.96
C LYS A 68 -18.32 -12.52 -4.24
N LYS A 69 -17.74 -13.37 -3.39
CA LYS A 69 -16.41 -13.93 -3.58
C LYS A 69 -15.32 -12.83 -3.64
N LEU A 70 -15.54 -11.74 -2.89
CA LEU A 70 -14.67 -10.56 -2.79
C LEU A 70 -13.43 -10.86 -1.94
N VAL A 71 -12.36 -10.09 -2.15
CA VAL A 71 -11.05 -10.36 -1.54
C VAL A 71 -10.70 -9.27 -0.54
N CYS A 72 -10.73 -9.61 0.75
CA CYS A 72 -10.28 -8.71 1.81
C CYS A 72 -8.78 -8.44 1.72
N TYR A 73 -8.34 -7.22 2.02
CA TYR A 73 -6.93 -6.82 2.04
C TYR A 73 -6.55 -6.06 3.32
N GLY A 74 -5.36 -5.46 3.34
CA GLY A 74 -4.94 -4.55 4.41
C GLY A 74 -4.71 -5.24 5.76
N GLY A 75 -4.90 -4.48 6.84
CA GLY A 75 -4.68 -4.97 8.20
C GLY A 75 -5.61 -6.13 8.55
N THR A 76 -6.87 -6.06 8.12
CA THR A 76 -7.88 -7.10 8.33
C THR A 76 -7.48 -8.40 7.66
N ALA A 77 -6.92 -8.36 6.44
CA ALA A 77 -6.42 -9.56 5.80
C ALA A 77 -5.19 -10.15 6.49
N ILE A 78 -4.19 -9.33 6.81
CA ILE A 78 -2.99 -9.80 7.52
C ILE A 78 -3.40 -10.48 8.84
N ASN A 79 -4.26 -9.83 9.63
CA ASN A 79 -4.70 -10.38 10.91
C ASN A 79 -5.38 -11.75 10.75
N ASN A 80 -6.33 -11.87 9.81
CA ASN A 80 -7.18 -13.05 9.72
C ASN A 80 -6.49 -14.27 9.11
N ILE A 81 -5.43 -14.09 8.32
CA ILE A 81 -4.64 -15.21 7.81
C ILE A 81 -3.61 -15.70 8.84
N LEU A 82 -3.31 -14.93 9.88
CA LEU A 82 -2.36 -15.34 10.91
C LEU A 82 -2.98 -16.38 11.88
N PRO A 83 -2.15 -17.27 12.47
CA PRO A 83 -2.57 -18.10 13.58
C PRO A 83 -3.15 -17.27 14.73
N LYS A 84 -4.10 -17.82 15.48
CA LYS A 84 -4.85 -17.10 16.53
C LYS A 84 -3.96 -16.36 17.53
N GLN A 85 -2.88 -16.99 17.98
CA GLN A 85 -1.91 -16.42 18.91
C GLN A 85 -1.08 -15.27 18.35
N ALA A 86 -1.05 -15.11 17.02
CA ALA A 86 -0.34 -14.05 16.30
C ALA A 86 -1.28 -12.97 15.77
N GLN A 87 -2.59 -13.08 16.00
CA GLN A 87 -3.55 -12.03 15.63
C GLN A 87 -3.33 -10.81 16.53
N PHE A 88 -3.35 -9.62 15.92
CA PHE A 88 -3.08 -8.33 16.56
C PHE A 88 -4.32 -7.44 16.66
N TYR A 89 -5.47 -7.88 16.12
CA TYR A 89 -6.77 -7.28 16.38
C TYR A 89 -7.56 -8.18 17.32
N ASP A 90 -8.17 -7.56 18.33
CA ASP A 90 -9.06 -8.23 19.28
C ASP A 90 -10.51 -7.96 18.89
N ARG A 91 -11.20 -9.00 18.40
CA ARG A 91 -12.61 -8.90 17.95
C ARG A 91 -13.60 -8.72 19.11
N ASP A 92 -13.16 -8.94 20.35
CA ASP A 92 -13.99 -8.72 21.53
C ASP A 92 -13.97 -7.25 21.98
N ILE A 93 -13.04 -6.45 21.43
CA ILE A 93 -12.82 -5.04 21.77
C ILE A 93 -13.02 -4.14 20.54
N GLU A 94 -12.60 -4.57 19.35
CA GLU A 94 -12.57 -3.74 18.15
C GLU A 94 -13.59 -4.23 17.09
N ILE A 95 -14.31 -3.28 16.48
CA ILE A 95 -15.09 -3.56 15.27
C ILE A 95 -14.14 -3.64 14.08
N PRO A 96 -14.12 -4.74 13.30
CA PRO A 96 -13.34 -4.78 12.08
C PRO A 96 -13.95 -3.86 11.01
N ASP A 97 -13.15 -2.92 10.53
CA ASP A 97 -13.40 -2.25 9.25
C ASP A 97 -13.02 -3.21 8.12
N TYR A 98 -13.98 -3.50 7.23
CA TYR A 98 -13.79 -4.45 6.14
C TYR A 98 -13.29 -3.75 4.89
N ASP A 99 -11.97 -3.77 4.71
CA ASP A 99 -11.32 -3.43 3.44
C ASP A 99 -11.35 -4.62 2.47
N PHE A 100 -12.01 -4.50 1.32
CA PHE A 100 -12.00 -5.54 0.28
C PHE A 100 -11.98 -5.02 -1.15
N PHE A 101 -11.31 -5.77 -2.02
CA PHE A 101 -11.27 -5.51 -3.45
C PHE A 101 -12.53 -6.03 -4.13
N SER A 102 -12.96 -5.30 -5.14
CA SER A 102 -13.95 -5.75 -6.12
C SER A 102 -13.54 -5.27 -7.52
N SER A 103 -13.79 -6.09 -8.54
CA SER A 103 -13.69 -5.64 -9.94
C SER A 103 -14.92 -4.88 -10.43
N ASN A 104 -15.91 -4.67 -9.55
CA ASN A 104 -17.17 -3.96 -9.78
C ASN A 104 -17.58 -3.12 -8.55
N ALA A 105 -16.60 -2.48 -7.90
CA ALA A 105 -16.72 -1.86 -6.58
C ALA A 105 -17.90 -0.87 -6.44
N LEU A 106 -18.17 -0.05 -7.46
CA LEU A 106 -19.28 0.91 -7.45
C LEU A 106 -20.64 0.24 -7.23
N GLU A 107 -20.93 -0.81 -8.00
CA GLU A 107 -22.21 -1.50 -7.91
C GLU A 107 -22.29 -2.37 -6.66
N ASP A 108 -21.17 -2.97 -6.26
CA ASP A 108 -21.12 -3.75 -5.02
C ASP A 108 -21.35 -2.86 -3.77
N ALA A 109 -20.88 -1.60 -3.79
CA ALA A 109 -21.17 -0.64 -2.74
C ALA A 109 -22.66 -0.27 -2.65
N LYS A 110 -23.30 -0.01 -3.80
CA LYS A 110 -24.74 0.25 -3.87
C LYS A 110 -25.56 -0.97 -3.42
N GLU A 111 -25.18 -2.17 -3.86
CA GLU A 111 -25.86 -3.40 -3.47
C GLU A 111 -25.73 -3.68 -1.97
N LEU A 112 -24.55 -3.46 -1.39
CA LEU A 112 -24.36 -3.63 0.07
C LEU A 112 -25.22 -2.63 0.84
N ALA A 113 -25.28 -1.37 0.42
CA ALA A 113 -26.17 -0.37 1.02
C ALA A 113 -27.66 -0.78 0.90
N ASP A 114 -28.08 -1.27 -0.27
CA ASP A 114 -29.46 -1.77 -0.47
C ASP A 114 -29.79 -2.96 0.46
N ILE A 115 -28.83 -3.85 0.72
CA ILE A 115 -29.01 -4.98 1.63
C ILE A 115 -29.22 -4.49 3.06
N TYR A 116 -28.40 -3.54 3.53
CA TYR A 116 -28.58 -2.95 4.86
C TYR A 116 -29.94 -2.26 4.98
N TYR A 117 -30.31 -1.46 3.99
CA TYR A 117 -31.60 -0.78 4.03
C TYR A 117 -32.78 -1.77 4.06
N LYS A 118 -32.72 -2.84 3.27
CA LYS A 118 -33.72 -3.92 3.31
C LYS A 118 -33.73 -4.70 4.63
N ALA A 119 -32.63 -4.72 5.37
CA ALA A 119 -32.56 -5.31 6.70
C ALA A 119 -33.16 -4.42 7.81
N GLY A 120 -33.63 -3.21 7.47
CA GLY A 120 -34.32 -2.30 8.39
C GLY A 120 -33.48 -1.13 8.89
N TYR A 121 -32.23 -0.98 8.45
CA TYR A 121 -31.38 0.16 8.79
C TYR A 121 -31.79 1.38 7.95
N ILE A 122 -32.05 2.52 8.60
CA ILE A 122 -32.54 3.73 7.93
C ILE A 122 -31.39 4.58 7.43
N ASP A 123 -30.41 4.85 8.29
CA ASP A 123 -29.24 5.67 8.01
C ASP A 123 -28.14 4.86 7.32
N VAL A 124 -28.36 4.55 6.04
CA VAL A 124 -27.40 3.82 5.20
C VAL A 124 -26.89 4.73 4.09
N GLU A 125 -25.57 4.83 3.94
CA GLU A 125 -24.94 5.63 2.89
C GLU A 125 -23.80 4.84 2.23
N ALA A 126 -23.80 4.77 0.90
CA ALA A 126 -22.58 4.43 0.14
C ALA A 126 -22.04 5.69 -0.53
N LYS A 127 -20.78 6.04 -0.31
CA LYS A 127 -20.16 7.24 -0.90
C LYS A 127 -18.75 7.01 -1.42
N SER A 128 -18.31 7.86 -2.35
CA SER A 128 -16.93 7.84 -2.85
C SER A 128 -15.94 8.17 -1.74
N GLY A 129 -14.82 7.47 -1.70
CA GLY A 129 -13.67 7.79 -0.86
C GLY A 129 -12.87 9.01 -1.36
N VAL A 130 -11.71 9.21 -0.75
CA VAL A 130 -10.73 10.23 -1.20
C VAL A 130 -10.13 9.82 -2.55
N HIS A 131 -9.74 8.55 -2.68
CA HIS A 131 -9.23 7.99 -3.92
C HIS A 131 -10.38 7.55 -4.83
N MET A 132 -10.28 7.87 -6.12
CA MET A 132 -11.23 7.42 -7.13
C MET A 132 -11.31 5.88 -7.13
N GLY A 133 -12.53 5.33 -7.12
CA GLY A 133 -12.74 3.89 -7.18
C GLY A 133 -12.69 3.15 -5.83
N THR A 134 -12.41 3.84 -4.73
CA THR A 134 -12.73 3.34 -3.39
C THR A 134 -14.08 3.91 -2.94
N PHE A 135 -14.95 3.05 -2.41
CA PHE A 135 -16.26 3.43 -1.90
C PHE A 135 -16.40 3.00 -0.45
N LYS A 136 -17.01 3.86 0.36
CA LYS A 136 -17.25 3.64 1.79
C LYS A 136 -18.74 3.38 2.02
N VAL A 137 -19.08 2.34 2.77
CA VAL A 137 -20.45 2.05 3.18
C VAL A 137 -20.60 2.29 4.68
N PHE A 138 -21.55 3.15 5.04
CA PHE A 138 -21.90 3.52 6.40
C PHE A 138 -23.28 2.96 6.75
N VAL A 139 -23.42 2.51 7.99
CA VAL A 139 -24.69 2.08 8.58
C VAL A 139 -24.81 2.72 9.95
N ASN A 140 -25.87 3.49 10.19
CA ASN A 140 -26.07 4.28 11.40
C ASN A 140 -24.84 5.15 11.73
N TYR A 141 -24.26 5.76 10.69
CA TYR A 141 -23.03 6.58 10.75
C TYR A 141 -21.74 5.83 11.12
N ILE A 142 -21.79 4.50 11.28
CA ILE A 142 -20.63 3.65 11.53
C ILE A 142 -20.03 3.24 10.18
N PRO A 143 -18.73 3.45 9.93
CA PRO A 143 -18.06 2.92 8.75
C PRO A 143 -17.96 1.40 8.84
N ILE A 144 -18.54 0.68 7.88
CA ILE A 144 -18.59 -0.78 7.89
C ILE A 144 -17.65 -1.41 6.88
N ALA A 145 -17.48 -0.77 5.72
CA ALA A 145 -16.70 -1.33 4.64
C ALA A 145 -16.09 -0.28 3.71
N ASP A 146 -14.85 -0.57 3.30
CA ASP A 146 -14.12 0.08 2.23
C ASP A 146 -13.99 -0.87 1.04
N ILE A 147 -14.63 -0.52 -0.07
CA ILE A 147 -14.73 -1.33 -1.29
C ILE A 147 -13.89 -0.68 -2.37
N THR A 148 -12.73 -1.27 -2.65
CA THR A 148 -11.76 -0.69 -3.60
C THR A 148 -11.82 -1.39 -4.94
N LEU A 149 -11.97 -0.62 -6.01
CA LEU A 149 -11.92 -1.10 -7.38
C LEU A 149 -10.53 -1.66 -7.66
N LEU A 150 -10.48 -2.90 -8.15
CA LEU A 150 -9.25 -3.51 -8.62
C LEU A 150 -9.40 -3.96 -10.06
N ASP A 151 -8.36 -3.71 -10.86
CA ASP A 151 -8.31 -4.14 -12.26
C ASP A 151 -8.63 -5.63 -12.39
N LYS A 152 -9.39 -6.01 -13.42
CA LYS A 152 -9.88 -7.39 -13.59
C LYS A 152 -8.76 -8.42 -13.69
N VAL A 153 -7.64 -8.07 -14.32
CA VAL A 153 -6.48 -8.96 -14.47
C VAL A 153 -5.86 -9.20 -13.09
N ILE A 154 -5.57 -8.12 -12.36
CA ILE A 154 -4.97 -8.19 -11.03
C ILE A 154 -5.93 -8.91 -10.05
N TYR A 155 -7.21 -8.55 -10.06
CA TYR A 155 -8.24 -9.16 -9.23
C TYR A 155 -8.34 -10.67 -9.46
N LYS A 156 -8.28 -11.12 -10.71
CA LYS A 156 -8.28 -12.55 -11.05
C LYS A 156 -7.05 -13.26 -10.50
N SER A 157 -5.86 -12.67 -10.69
CA SER A 157 -4.59 -13.23 -10.20
C SER A 157 -4.58 -13.37 -8.68
N ILE A 158 -4.96 -12.32 -7.95
CA ILE A 158 -5.04 -12.31 -6.48
C ILE A 158 -6.12 -13.28 -5.99
N SER A 159 -7.30 -13.29 -6.62
CA SER A 159 -8.40 -14.19 -6.25
C SER A 159 -8.02 -15.66 -6.38
N LYS A 160 -7.17 -16.02 -7.36
CA LYS A 160 -6.68 -17.38 -7.57
C LYS A 160 -5.77 -17.85 -6.42
N GLU A 161 -5.01 -16.93 -5.83
CA GLU A 161 -4.02 -17.22 -4.79
C GLU A 161 -4.51 -16.85 -3.37
N SER A 162 -5.75 -16.35 -3.26
CA SER A 162 -6.31 -15.92 -1.98
C SER A 162 -6.37 -17.06 -0.97
N ILE A 163 -6.15 -16.72 0.30
CA ILE A 163 -6.34 -17.64 1.42
C ILE A 163 -7.79 -17.55 1.87
N ILE A 164 -8.47 -18.69 1.99
CA ILE A 164 -9.86 -18.76 2.42
C ILE A 164 -9.91 -19.11 3.90
N VAL A 165 -10.50 -18.23 4.72
CA VAL A 165 -10.78 -18.49 6.14
C VAL A 165 -12.27 -18.23 6.38
N SER A 166 -12.99 -19.22 6.90
CA SER A 166 -14.44 -19.14 7.14
C SER A 166 -15.26 -18.71 5.90
N GLY A 167 -14.82 -19.12 4.71
CA GLY A 167 -15.43 -18.80 3.42
C GLY A 167 -15.11 -17.39 2.89
N ILE A 168 -14.44 -16.53 3.66
CA ILE A 168 -13.98 -15.22 3.20
C ILE A 168 -12.60 -15.36 2.56
N ARG A 169 -12.38 -14.68 1.42
CA ARG A 169 -11.09 -14.65 0.74
C ARG A 169 -10.26 -13.49 1.27
N TYR A 170 -9.01 -13.77 1.57
CA TYR A 170 -8.02 -12.78 1.97
C TYR A 170 -6.89 -12.75 0.95
N ALA A 171 -6.40 -11.54 0.64
CA ALA A 171 -5.34 -11.34 -0.34
C ALA A 171 -4.11 -12.21 0.01
N PRO A 172 -3.41 -12.75 -1.01
CA PRO A 172 -2.26 -13.62 -0.79
C PRO A 172 -1.12 -12.90 -0.07
N PRO A 173 -0.30 -13.60 0.73
CA PRO A 173 0.80 -13.00 1.49
C PRO A 173 1.74 -12.14 0.65
N ASN A 174 2.04 -12.53 -0.59
CA ASN A 174 2.94 -11.76 -1.46
C ASN A 174 2.30 -10.45 -1.94
N TYR A 175 0.98 -10.37 -2.06
CA TYR A 175 0.30 -9.11 -2.35
C TYR A 175 0.30 -8.20 -1.12
N LEU A 176 0.07 -8.77 0.06
CA LEU A 176 0.15 -8.03 1.33
C LEU A 176 1.56 -7.49 1.56
N ARG A 177 2.60 -8.28 1.27
CA ARG A 177 4.00 -7.82 1.24
C ARG A 177 4.20 -6.67 0.27
N MET A 178 3.74 -6.83 -0.98
CA MET A 178 3.86 -5.79 -2.00
C MET A 178 3.31 -4.47 -1.47
N ALA A 179 2.10 -4.47 -0.93
CA ALA A 179 1.46 -3.27 -0.39
C ALA A 179 2.26 -2.67 0.78
N MET A 180 2.82 -3.50 1.68
CA MET A 180 3.64 -3.01 2.78
C MET A 180 5.00 -2.43 2.33
N TYR A 181 5.69 -3.11 1.41
CA TYR A 181 6.93 -2.59 0.82
C TYR A 181 6.70 -1.30 0.04
N LEU A 182 5.56 -1.22 -0.66
CA LEU A 182 5.15 -0.01 -1.36
C LEU A 182 5.05 1.17 -0.39
N GLU A 183 4.40 0.99 0.76
CA GLU A 183 4.32 2.03 1.80
C GLU A 183 5.70 2.39 2.38
N LEU A 184 6.53 1.40 2.73
CA LEU A 184 7.87 1.62 3.28
C LEU A 184 8.84 2.27 2.27
N SER A 185 8.56 2.13 0.98
CA SER A 185 9.36 2.71 -0.09
C SER A 185 9.02 4.17 -0.41
N ARG A 186 8.01 4.77 0.24
CA ARG A 186 7.48 6.11 -0.08
C ARG A 186 7.77 7.14 1.03
N PRO A 187 8.97 7.75 1.08
CA PRO A 187 9.33 8.68 2.15
C PRO A 187 8.53 9.99 2.12
N GLN A 188 7.92 10.35 0.99
CA GLN A 188 6.98 11.46 0.91
C GLN A 188 5.51 11.05 1.14
N GLY A 189 5.23 9.75 1.33
CA GLY A 189 3.90 9.23 1.66
C GLY A 189 3.55 9.40 3.14
N ASP A 190 2.60 8.60 3.64
CA ASP A 190 2.21 8.65 5.06
C ASP A 190 3.20 7.87 5.94
N VAL A 191 4.33 8.51 6.25
CA VAL A 191 5.39 7.92 7.10
C VAL A 191 4.94 7.65 8.52
N SER A 192 3.82 8.21 8.99
CA SER A 192 3.27 7.92 10.32
C SER A 192 2.86 6.45 10.46
N ARG A 193 2.61 5.77 9.33
CA ARG A 193 2.23 4.35 9.27
C ARG A 193 3.41 3.40 9.30
N TRP A 194 4.62 3.85 9.01
CA TRP A 194 5.77 2.97 8.77
C TRP A 194 6.08 2.01 9.93
N GLU A 195 5.98 2.48 11.18
CA GLU A 195 6.19 1.61 12.34
C GLU A 195 5.17 0.46 12.38
N LYS A 196 3.89 0.77 12.14
CA LYS A 196 2.80 -0.20 12.12
C LYS A 196 2.95 -1.17 10.94
N VAL A 197 3.32 -0.65 9.76
CA VAL A 197 3.57 -1.44 8.56
C VAL A 197 4.73 -2.41 8.78
N MET A 198 5.86 -1.94 9.31
CA MET A 198 7.05 -2.78 9.53
C MET A 198 6.79 -3.92 10.53
N LYS A 199 6.07 -3.65 11.62
CA LYS A 199 5.68 -4.69 12.60
C LYS A 199 4.82 -5.78 11.95
N ARG A 200 3.84 -5.38 11.13
CA ARG A 200 2.97 -6.31 10.41
C ARG A 200 3.70 -7.09 9.33
N LEU A 201 4.62 -6.44 8.61
CA LEU A 201 5.46 -7.09 7.61
C LEU A 201 6.35 -8.17 8.24
N THR A 202 6.96 -7.85 9.39
CA THR A 202 7.77 -8.82 10.16
C THR A 202 6.94 -10.03 10.55
N LEU A 203 5.78 -9.79 11.17
CA LEU A 203 4.86 -10.85 11.60
C LEU A 203 4.36 -11.70 10.42
N LEU A 204 4.02 -11.06 9.29
CA LEU A 204 3.63 -11.77 8.07
C LEU A 204 4.78 -12.63 7.53
N ASN A 205 6.02 -12.13 7.57
CA ASN A 205 7.20 -12.86 7.11
C ASN A 205 7.55 -14.05 7.99
N ASP A 206 7.32 -13.96 9.30
CA ASP A 206 7.55 -15.06 10.24
C ASP A 206 6.60 -16.24 9.98
N HIS A 207 5.33 -15.95 9.66
CA HIS A 207 4.31 -16.99 9.44
C HIS A 207 4.13 -17.42 7.99
N TYR A 208 4.45 -16.55 7.03
CA TYR A 208 4.27 -16.81 5.60
C TYR A 208 5.55 -16.52 4.81
N PRO A 209 6.72 -17.10 5.15
CA PRO A 209 8.00 -16.73 4.55
C PRO A 209 7.96 -16.69 3.02
N MET A 210 8.69 -15.74 2.42
CA MET A 210 8.78 -15.62 0.98
C MET A 210 9.45 -16.87 0.41
N LYS A 211 8.67 -17.68 -0.31
CA LYS A 211 9.13 -18.92 -0.94
C LYS A 211 8.74 -18.91 -2.43
N PRO A 212 9.69 -19.07 -3.36
CA PRO A 212 9.38 -19.35 -4.75
C PRO A 212 8.77 -20.76 -4.87
N ASN A 213 7.99 -20.97 -5.93
CA ASN A 213 7.28 -22.24 -6.15
C ASN A 213 8.21 -23.39 -6.59
N GLY A 214 9.47 -23.10 -6.90
CA GLY A 214 10.45 -24.06 -7.41
C GLY A 214 11.88 -23.68 -7.04
N ASP A 215 12.82 -24.55 -7.44
CA ASP A 215 14.24 -24.31 -7.20
C ASP A 215 14.76 -23.18 -8.09
N CYS A 216 15.16 -22.06 -7.46
CA CYS A 216 15.78 -20.93 -8.14
C CYS A 216 17.06 -21.29 -8.92
N ASN A 217 17.63 -22.48 -8.72
CA ASN A 217 18.80 -22.90 -9.48
C ASN A 217 18.44 -23.48 -10.86
N ASN A 218 17.18 -23.88 -11.04
CA ASN A 218 16.69 -24.50 -12.28
C ASN A 218 15.86 -23.54 -13.14
N ILE A 219 15.73 -22.28 -12.71
CA ILE A 219 15.05 -21.25 -13.49
C ILE A 219 16.05 -20.67 -14.49
N ASP A 220 15.62 -20.50 -15.73
CA ASP A 220 16.41 -19.81 -16.73
C ASP A 220 16.34 -18.29 -16.50
N PHE A 221 17.34 -17.74 -15.82
CA PHE A 221 17.48 -16.30 -15.62
C PHE A 221 18.05 -15.59 -16.84
N GLN A 222 18.65 -16.35 -17.75
CA GLN A 222 19.27 -15.84 -18.96
C GLN A 222 18.24 -15.95 -20.09
N ARG A 223 17.71 -14.82 -20.54
CA ARG A 223 17.18 -14.82 -21.92
C ARG A 223 18.39 -15.03 -22.81
N LYS A 224 18.39 -16.07 -23.65
CA LYS A 224 19.47 -16.30 -24.62
C LYS A 224 19.62 -15.03 -25.46
N MET A 225 20.68 -14.27 -25.21
CA MET A 225 21.14 -13.31 -26.20
C MET A 225 21.70 -14.15 -27.34
N ASP A 226 21.20 -13.96 -28.55
CA ASP A 226 21.48 -14.90 -29.64
C ASP A 226 22.97 -14.89 -30.08
N ASN A 227 23.84 -14.03 -29.52
CA ASN A 227 25.28 -14.05 -29.78
C ASN A 227 26.13 -13.55 -28.58
N ASP A 228 26.98 -14.44 -28.03
CA ASP A 228 28.13 -14.12 -27.16
C ASP A 228 29.23 -13.47 -28.03
N SER A 229 29.03 -12.19 -28.37
CA SER A 229 29.91 -11.41 -29.24
C SER A 229 30.31 -10.10 -28.56
N ASP A 230 31.45 -9.53 -28.93
CA ASP A 230 31.91 -8.20 -28.45
C ASP A 230 30.83 -7.11 -28.61
N ASP A 231 29.93 -7.27 -29.59
CA ASP A 231 28.80 -6.37 -29.82
C ASP A 231 27.73 -6.43 -28.72
N SER A 232 27.56 -7.57 -28.02
CA SER A 232 26.57 -7.70 -26.94
C SER A 232 27.03 -6.97 -25.67
N GLU A 233 28.31 -7.08 -25.33
CA GLU A 233 28.91 -6.36 -24.22
C GLU A 233 28.92 -4.86 -24.50
N ARG A 234 29.32 -4.46 -25.72
CA ARG A 234 29.25 -3.06 -26.17
C ARG A 234 27.84 -2.52 -26.05
N LEU A 235 26.83 -3.27 -26.51
CA LEU A 235 25.42 -2.88 -26.42
C LEU A 235 24.99 -2.66 -24.96
N TYR A 236 25.29 -3.62 -24.09
CA TYR A 236 24.96 -3.54 -22.67
C TYR A 236 25.59 -2.31 -22.00
N ILE A 237 26.89 -2.06 -22.26
CA ILE A 237 27.62 -0.91 -21.73
C ILE A 237 27.03 0.41 -22.24
N THR A 238 26.72 0.51 -23.54
CA THR A 238 26.11 1.71 -24.13
C THR A 238 24.77 2.03 -23.45
N ILE A 239 23.91 1.01 -23.25
CA ILE A 239 22.60 1.21 -22.60
C ILE A 239 22.78 1.62 -21.13
N ARG A 240 23.66 0.92 -20.41
CA ARG A 240 23.96 1.23 -18.99
C ARG A 240 24.41 2.68 -18.84
N ASP A 241 25.39 3.11 -19.63
CA ASP A 241 26.00 4.43 -19.49
C ASP A 241 25.02 5.53 -19.92
N ALA A 242 24.23 5.29 -20.96
CA ALA A 242 23.15 6.20 -21.35
C ALA A 242 22.10 6.35 -20.23
N PHE A 243 21.69 5.27 -19.56
CA PHE A 243 20.79 5.35 -18.41
C PHE A 243 21.40 6.06 -17.20
N ILE A 244 22.69 5.83 -16.91
CA ILE A 244 23.40 6.53 -15.83
C ILE A 244 23.42 8.04 -16.11
N ASN A 245 23.67 8.45 -17.35
CA ASN A 245 23.67 9.87 -17.74
C ASN A 245 22.29 10.51 -17.59
N GLU A 246 21.22 9.77 -17.89
CA GLU A 246 19.83 10.19 -17.66
C GLU A 246 19.42 10.16 -16.17
N SER A 247 20.34 9.80 -15.26
CA SER A 247 20.11 9.77 -13.81
C SER A 247 18.90 8.93 -13.37
N VAL A 248 18.54 7.92 -14.17
CA VAL A 248 17.40 7.03 -13.88
C VAL A 248 17.64 6.21 -12.62
N ILE A 249 16.56 5.67 -12.05
CA ILE A 249 16.67 4.77 -10.90
C ILE A 249 16.65 3.32 -11.37
N PHE A 250 17.75 2.59 -11.20
CA PHE A 250 17.79 1.16 -11.54
C PHE A 250 17.14 0.32 -10.45
N PHE A 251 16.29 -0.63 -10.84
CA PHE A 251 15.68 -1.60 -9.92
C PHE A 251 15.68 -3.05 -10.44
N GLY A 252 16.02 -3.26 -11.73
CA GLY A 252 16.05 -4.58 -12.39
C GLY A 252 17.38 -5.34 -12.28
N GLY A 253 17.78 -5.98 -13.39
CA GLY A 253 18.99 -6.81 -13.49
C GLY A 253 20.27 -6.10 -13.03
N TYR A 254 20.52 -4.89 -13.55
CA TYR A 254 21.71 -4.11 -13.14
C TYR A 254 21.74 -3.82 -11.63
N ALA A 255 20.63 -3.36 -11.05
CA ALA A 255 20.55 -3.13 -9.60
C ALA A 255 20.80 -4.42 -8.81
N THR A 256 20.18 -5.53 -9.24
CA THR A 256 20.34 -6.84 -8.60
C THR A 256 21.80 -7.32 -8.65
N SER A 257 22.51 -7.06 -9.76
CA SER A 257 23.94 -7.38 -9.90
C SER A 257 24.82 -6.61 -8.89
N LEU A 258 24.46 -5.36 -8.56
CA LEU A 258 25.18 -4.57 -7.56
C LEU A 258 24.91 -5.08 -6.14
N TYR A 259 23.70 -5.56 -5.87
CA TYR A 259 23.36 -6.25 -4.62
C TYR A 259 24.00 -7.64 -4.50
N SER A 260 24.43 -8.25 -5.61
CA SER A 260 24.99 -9.60 -5.64
C SER A 260 26.20 -9.79 -4.73
N LYS A 261 26.98 -8.74 -4.46
CA LYS A 261 28.12 -8.80 -3.53
C LYS A 261 27.75 -9.17 -2.10
N TYR A 262 26.47 -9.11 -1.74
CA TYR A 262 25.92 -9.53 -0.45
C TYR A 262 25.20 -10.89 -0.52
N MET A 263 25.20 -11.54 -1.68
CA MET A 263 24.59 -12.85 -1.92
C MET A 263 25.60 -13.99 -1.81
N THR A 264 25.11 -15.22 -1.69
CA THR A 264 25.94 -16.43 -1.80
C THR A 264 26.51 -16.59 -3.22
N GLU A 265 27.60 -17.34 -3.39
CA GLU A 265 28.22 -17.57 -4.71
C GLU A 265 27.24 -18.13 -5.75
N LYS A 266 26.37 -19.06 -5.32
CA LYS A 266 25.33 -19.64 -6.17
C LYS A 266 24.35 -18.58 -6.68
N GLN A 267 23.88 -17.71 -5.78
CA GLN A 267 23.00 -16.60 -6.10
C GLN A 267 23.71 -15.56 -6.99
N GLN A 268 24.98 -15.26 -6.74
CA GLN A 268 25.78 -14.36 -7.57
C GLN A 268 25.87 -14.83 -9.02
N HIS A 269 26.10 -16.13 -9.23
CA HIS A 269 26.17 -16.69 -10.59
C HIS A 269 24.83 -16.59 -11.33
N ILE A 270 23.71 -16.69 -10.61
CA ILE A 270 22.36 -16.53 -11.17
C ILE A 270 22.13 -15.09 -11.63
N VAL A 271 22.37 -14.10 -10.75
CA VAL A 271 21.99 -12.71 -11.02
C VAL A 271 22.90 -11.98 -12.01
N ARG A 272 24.15 -12.45 -12.18
CA ARG A 272 25.09 -11.88 -13.16
C ARG A 272 24.70 -12.18 -14.62
N LYS A 273 23.82 -13.16 -14.85
CA LYS A 273 23.36 -13.56 -16.19
C LYS A 273 22.19 -12.74 -16.73
N ILE A 274 21.80 -11.68 -16.03
CA ILE A 274 20.62 -10.88 -16.35
C ILE A 274 21.05 -9.64 -17.16
N PRO A 275 20.87 -9.61 -18.49
CA PRO A 275 21.34 -8.51 -19.33
C PRO A 275 20.34 -7.35 -19.44
N ASP A 276 19.13 -7.48 -18.85
CA ASP A 276 18.05 -6.50 -18.99
C ASP A 276 18.07 -5.41 -17.91
N PHE A 277 17.61 -4.23 -18.30
CA PHE A 277 17.49 -3.06 -17.42
C PHE A 277 16.02 -2.79 -17.10
N ASP A 278 15.66 -2.82 -15.82
CA ASP A 278 14.43 -2.19 -15.36
C ASP A 278 14.78 -0.90 -14.62
N VAL A 279 14.23 0.22 -15.09
CA VAL A 279 14.53 1.55 -14.58
C VAL A 279 13.27 2.38 -14.37
N ILE A 280 13.33 3.34 -13.46
CA ILE A 280 12.28 4.33 -13.21
C ILE A 280 12.70 5.68 -13.80
N SER A 281 11.80 6.30 -14.56
CA SER A 281 11.95 7.65 -15.12
C SER A 281 10.62 8.42 -15.08
N GLU A 282 10.62 9.68 -14.66
CA GLU A 282 9.42 10.53 -14.68
C GLU A 282 8.92 10.83 -16.10
N GLU A 283 9.84 10.82 -17.08
CA GLU A 283 9.55 11.01 -18.50
C GLU A 283 9.96 9.78 -19.33
N PRO A 284 9.27 8.62 -19.23
CA PRO A 284 9.71 7.37 -19.87
C PRO A 284 9.94 7.51 -21.38
N GLU A 285 9.07 8.25 -22.08
CA GLU A 285 9.15 8.44 -23.54
C GLU A 285 10.41 9.20 -23.94
N LYS A 286 10.69 10.30 -23.25
CA LYS A 286 11.88 11.12 -23.50
C LYS A 286 13.15 10.32 -23.20
N CYS A 287 13.18 9.64 -22.06
CA CYS A 287 14.28 8.76 -21.69
C CYS A 287 14.50 7.69 -22.79
N ALA A 288 13.44 6.98 -23.20
CA ALA A 288 13.51 5.94 -24.24
C ALA A 288 14.04 6.47 -25.58
N ILE A 289 13.62 7.68 -25.98
CA ILE A 289 14.11 8.34 -27.20
C ILE A 289 15.60 8.65 -27.09
N ILE A 290 16.06 9.19 -25.96
CA ILE A 290 17.48 9.49 -25.73
C ILE A 290 18.32 8.21 -25.82
N ILE A 291 17.92 7.13 -25.15
CA ILE A 291 18.64 5.85 -25.22
C ILE A 291 18.68 5.32 -26.66
N LYS A 292 17.56 5.40 -27.39
CA LYS A 292 17.50 5.01 -28.80
C LYS A 292 18.46 5.83 -29.66
N GLU A 293 18.53 7.14 -29.48
CA GLU A 293 19.45 8.00 -30.22
C GLU A 293 20.92 7.67 -29.92
N HIS A 294 21.27 7.43 -28.65
CA HIS A 294 22.61 6.98 -28.27
C HIS A 294 22.97 5.66 -28.95
N LEU A 295 22.08 4.68 -28.92
CA LEU A 295 22.28 3.39 -29.60
C LEU A 295 22.47 3.55 -31.12
N MET A 296 21.68 4.42 -31.77
CA MET A 296 21.83 4.70 -33.20
C MET A 296 23.18 5.35 -33.53
N ARG A 297 23.69 6.25 -32.68
CA ARG A 297 25.01 6.88 -32.85
C ARG A 297 26.15 5.87 -32.73
N GLU A 298 26.02 4.88 -31.84
CA GLU A 298 26.97 3.78 -31.66
C GLU A 298 26.88 2.69 -32.76
N GLY A 299 25.97 2.86 -33.73
CA GLY A 299 25.83 2.00 -34.90
C GLY A 299 24.86 0.83 -34.75
N PHE A 300 24.14 0.74 -33.63
CA PHE A 300 23.11 -0.30 -33.43
C PHE A 300 21.86 -0.02 -34.29
N LYS A 301 21.28 -1.08 -34.85
CA LYS A 301 20.12 -1.03 -35.75
C LYS A 301 18.94 -1.79 -35.16
N GLN A 302 17.76 -1.65 -35.79
CA GLN A 302 16.54 -2.36 -35.41
C GLN A 302 16.04 -2.07 -33.98
N ILE A 303 16.15 -0.81 -33.56
CA ILE A 303 15.71 -0.37 -32.22
C ILE A 303 14.22 -0.01 -32.28
N LYS A 304 13.41 -0.66 -31.44
CA LYS A 304 11.95 -0.43 -31.33
C LYS A 304 11.60 0.02 -29.92
N LEU A 305 10.69 0.98 -29.83
CA LEU A 305 10.08 1.43 -28.59
C LEU A 305 8.62 0.96 -28.58
N VAL A 306 8.23 0.17 -27.58
CA VAL A 306 6.86 -0.35 -27.44
C VAL A 306 6.23 0.25 -26.19
N ARG A 307 5.15 1.01 -26.37
CA ARG A 307 4.41 1.62 -25.27
C ARG A 307 3.45 0.61 -24.64
N ASN A 308 3.57 0.40 -23.34
CA ASN A 308 2.70 -0.46 -22.55
C ASN A 308 1.79 0.39 -21.66
N LYS A 309 0.49 0.15 -21.77
CA LYS A 309 -0.52 0.80 -20.92
C LYS A 309 -0.40 0.32 -19.46
N PRO A 310 -0.76 1.17 -18.48
CA PRO A 310 -0.80 0.74 -17.08
C PRO A 310 -1.83 -0.38 -16.88
N ILE A 311 -1.63 -1.19 -15.85
CA ILE A 311 -2.57 -2.23 -15.41
C ILE A 311 -2.96 -1.93 -13.97
N GLY A 312 -4.21 -1.48 -13.80
CA GLY A 312 -4.69 -0.96 -12.51
C GLY A 312 -3.80 0.17 -11.99
N GLU A 313 -3.72 0.27 -10.67
CA GLU A 313 -2.93 1.31 -9.97
C GLU A 313 -1.49 0.87 -9.64
N ILE A 314 -1.16 -0.41 -9.88
CA ILE A 314 0.05 -1.03 -9.34
C ILE A 314 1.12 -1.21 -10.43
N ILE A 315 0.72 -1.44 -11.68
CA ILE A 315 1.65 -1.58 -12.81
C ILE A 315 1.61 -0.28 -13.61
N PRO A 316 2.65 0.57 -13.51
CA PRO A 316 2.66 1.83 -14.22
C PRO A 316 2.77 1.65 -15.73
N GLU A 317 2.42 2.73 -16.44
CA GLU A 317 2.80 2.88 -17.83
C GLU A 317 4.31 2.75 -17.98
N ASN A 318 4.73 2.08 -19.03
CA ASN A 318 6.14 1.83 -19.28
C ASN A 318 6.43 1.69 -20.76
N ILE A 319 7.69 1.87 -21.10
CA ILE A 319 8.19 1.70 -22.46
C ILE A 319 9.19 0.58 -22.46
N GLU A 320 8.96 -0.36 -23.36
CA GLU A 320 9.87 -1.44 -23.65
C GLU A 320 10.81 -1.02 -24.79
N LEU A 321 12.11 -1.02 -24.51
CA LEU A 321 13.18 -0.83 -25.48
C LEU A 321 13.61 -2.20 -25.99
N ARG A 322 13.45 -2.43 -27.30
CA ARG A 322 13.90 -3.65 -27.98
C ARG A 322 14.99 -3.36 -28.99
N VAL A 323 15.96 -4.26 -29.10
CA VAL A 323 16.97 -4.27 -30.17
C VAL A 323 16.84 -5.60 -30.90
N GLY A 324 16.46 -5.55 -32.18
CA GLY A 324 16.04 -6.75 -32.91
C GLY A 324 14.77 -7.36 -32.31
N ASN A 325 14.89 -8.59 -31.80
CA ASN A 325 13.81 -9.31 -31.10
C ASN A 325 13.98 -9.35 -29.58
N GLU A 326 15.10 -8.82 -29.07
CA GLU A 326 15.44 -8.89 -27.66
C GLU A 326 14.95 -7.63 -26.92
N THR A 327 14.35 -7.84 -25.75
CA THR A 327 14.02 -6.76 -24.82
C THR A 327 15.27 -6.39 -24.04
N MET A 328 15.73 -5.15 -24.22
CA MET A 328 16.90 -4.63 -23.51
C MET A 328 16.53 -3.92 -22.22
N ALA A 329 15.41 -3.19 -22.21
CA ALA A 329 14.99 -2.44 -21.04
C ALA A 329 13.49 -2.23 -20.95
N PHE A 330 13.00 -2.07 -19.72
CA PHE A 330 11.72 -1.44 -19.42
C PHE A 330 11.94 -0.15 -18.62
N ILE A 331 11.33 0.93 -19.11
CA ILE A 331 11.40 2.26 -18.49
C ILE A 331 10.02 2.57 -17.92
N TYR A 332 9.90 2.50 -16.60
CA TYR A 332 8.64 2.66 -15.88
C TYR A 332 8.44 4.08 -15.39
N LYS A 333 7.22 4.59 -15.51
CA LYS A 333 6.84 5.83 -14.83
C LYS A 333 6.64 5.57 -13.34
N PRO A 334 7.16 6.41 -12.42
CA PRO A 334 6.84 6.28 -11.01
C PRO A 334 5.36 6.54 -10.75
N ILE A 335 4.73 5.71 -9.91
CA ILE A 335 3.36 5.93 -9.40
C ILE A 335 3.34 6.76 -8.11
N ALA A 336 4.51 6.99 -7.52
CA ALA A 336 4.72 7.66 -6.24
C ALA A 336 6.19 8.13 -6.15
N CYS A 337 6.56 8.84 -5.08
CA CYS A 337 7.96 9.13 -4.81
C CYS A 337 8.63 7.89 -4.19
N HIS A 338 9.38 7.12 -4.97
CA HIS A 338 10.01 5.88 -4.53
C HIS A 338 11.45 6.09 -4.06
N SER A 339 11.77 5.52 -2.90
CA SER A 339 13.10 5.65 -2.28
C SER A 339 14.20 4.98 -3.10
N TYR A 340 15.36 5.63 -3.13
CA TYR A 340 16.57 5.11 -3.76
C TYR A 340 17.81 5.49 -2.96
N ASN A 341 18.94 4.89 -3.33
CA ASN A 341 20.28 5.20 -2.81
C ASN A 341 21.18 5.58 -3.98
N THR A 342 22.00 6.62 -3.80
CA THR A 342 23.08 6.95 -4.75
C THR A 342 24.38 6.31 -4.30
N ILE A 343 25.08 5.67 -5.22
CA ILE A 343 26.45 5.18 -5.04
C ILE A 343 27.39 5.83 -6.06
N VAL A 344 28.69 5.82 -5.75
CA VAL A 344 29.74 6.25 -6.69
C VAL A 344 30.53 5.04 -7.14
N LEU A 345 30.59 4.80 -8.44
CA LEU A 345 31.36 3.72 -9.06
C LEU A 345 32.08 4.28 -10.28
N ASN A 346 33.40 4.15 -10.34
CA ASN A 346 34.25 4.71 -11.40
C ASN A 346 33.99 6.21 -11.66
N ASN A 347 33.89 7.00 -10.58
CA ASN A 347 33.54 8.43 -10.60
C ASN A 347 32.15 8.77 -11.17
N MET A 348 31.32 7.79 -11.49
CA MET A 348 29.93 7.98 -11.89
C MET A 348 28.99 7.87 -10.69
N LYS A 349 28.03 8.77 -10.59
CA LYS A 349 26.92 8.67 -9.62
C LYS A 349 25.84 7.79 -10.21
N ILE A 350 25.46 6.74 -9.48
CA ILE A 350 24.48 5.76 -9.94
C ILE A 350 23.36 5.68 -8.91
N ASN A 351 22.12 5.84 -9.35
CA ASN A 351 20.93 5.78 -8.50
C ASN A 351 20.30 4.40 -8.56
N ILE A 352 20.24 3.73 -7.41
CA ILE A 352 19.74 2.35 -7.27
C ILE A 352 18.55 2.37 -6.32
N ALA A 353 17.42 1.81 -6.75
CA ALA A 353 16.24 1.65 -5.91
C ALA A 353 16.59 0.89 -4.62
N THR A 354 16.01 1.30 -3.49
CA THR A 354 16.16 0.54 -2.24
C THR A 354 15.56 -0.87 -2.41
N ILE A 355 15.96 -1.81 -1.56
CA ILE A 355 15.37 -3.16 -1.56
C ILE A 355 13.84 -3.08 -1.38
N ASP A 356 13.36 -2.18 -0.52
CA ASP A 356 11.92 -1.94 -0.32
C ASP A 356 11.21 -1.54 -1.63
N THR A 357 11.80 -0.61 -2.40
CA THR A 357 11.30 -0.23 -3.73
C THR A 357 11.34 -1.41 -4.70
N ILE A 358 12.45 -2.15 -4.80
CA ILE A 358 12.58 -3.28 -5.74
C ILE A 358 11.53 -4.35 -5.42
N LEU A 359 11.34 -4.69 -4.14
CA LEU A 359 10.36 -5.68 -3.69
C LEU A 359 8.93 -5.25 -3.99
N ALA A 360 8.60 -3.95 -3.83
CA ALA A 360 7.30 -3.43 -4.23
C ALA A 360 7.02 -3.67 -5.73
N PHE A 361 7.99 -3.36 -6.59
CA PHE A 361 7.87 -3.57 -8.04
C PHE A 361 7.79 -5.06 -8.40
N TYR A 362 8.75 -5.88 -7.98
CA TYR A 362 8.76 -7.31 -8.32
C TYR A 362 7.51 -8.05 -7.83
N LEU A 363 7.05 -7.78 -6.61
CA LEU A 363 5.84 -8.40 -6.07
C LEU A 363 4.54 -7.83 -6.68
N SER A 364 4.59 -6.67 -7.33
CA SER A 364 3.45 -6.21 -8.15
C SER A 364 3.38 -6.96 -9.48
N PHE A 365 4.53 -7.16 -10.13
CA PHE A 365 4.64 -7.74 -11.47
C PHE A 365 4.14 -9.18 -11.54
N ILE A 366 4.24 -9.95 -10.45
CA ILE A 366 3.72 -11.33 -10.39
C ILE A 366 2.21 -11.43 -10.56
N TYR A 367 1.45 -10.32 -10.38
CA TYR A 367 -0.01 -10.30 -10.51
C TYR A 367 -0.50 -9.71 -11.84
N ALA A 368 0.41 -9.21 -12.68
CA ALA A 368 0.08 -8.53 -13.93
C ALA A 368 -0.33 -9.47 -15.08
N ASP A 369 -0.14 -10.80 -14.93
CA ASP A 369 -0.47 -11.83 -15.92
C ASP A 369 0.10 -11.54 -17.33
N LYS A 370 1.38 -11.18 -17.39
CA LYS A 370 2.10 -10.89 -18.64
C LYS A 370 3.20 -11.91 -18.90
N PRO A 371 3.37 -12.39 -20.15
CA PRO A 371 4.40 -13.38 -20.48
C PRO A 371 5.84 -12.94 -20.15
N TYR A 372 6.12 -11.64 -20.26
CA TYR A 372 7.45 -11.08 -19.97
C TYR A 372 7.72 -10.95 -18.45
N TYR A 373 6.70 -11.01 -17.61
CA TYR A 373 6.84 -11.07 -16.14
C TYR A 373 6.81 -12.53 -15.69
N GLN A 374 7.95 -13.21 -15.85
CA GLN A 374 8.12 -14.58 -15.40
C GLN A 374 8.04 -14.65 -13.87
N LYS A 375 6.91 -15.16 -13.37
CA LYS A 375 6.59 -15.16 -11.94
C LYS A 375 7.66 -15.83 -11.08
N ASP A 376 8.16 -16.99 -11.49
CA ASP A 376 9.15 -17.72 -10.69
C ASP A 376 10.50 -16.99 -10.65
N ARG A 377 10.94 -16.38 -11.77
CA ARG A 377 12.12 -15.51 -11.82
C ARG A 377 11.97 -14.33 -10.84
N LEU A 378 10.84 -13.62 -10.90
CA LEU A 378 10.55 -12.47 -10.02
C LEU A 378 10.54 -12.86 -8.55
N LEU A 379 9.91 -13.99 -8.20
CA LEU A 379 9.86 -14.49 -6.83
C LEU A 379 11.24 -14.90 -6.30
N CYS A 380 12.08 -15.51 -7.13
CA CYS A 380 13.45 -15.84 -6.74
C CYS A 380 14.31 -14.58 -6.53
N MET A 381 14.23 -13.60 -7.43
CA MET A 381 14.95 -12.33 -7.23
C MET A 381 14.46 -11.60 -5.97
N ALA A 382 13.15 -11.58 -5.74
CA ALA A 382 12.57 -11.01 -4.53
C ALA A 382 13.07 -11.76 -3.27
N GLN A 383 13.15 -13.09 -3.30
CA GLN A 383 13.68 -13.87 -2.19
C GLN A 383 15.16 -13.51 -1.89
N PHE A 384 16.00 -13.43 -2.92
CA PHE A 384 17.43 -13.11 -2.72
C PHE A 384 17.60 -11.72 -2.10
N LEU A 385 16.84 -10.73 -2.58
CA LEU A 385 16.84 -9.37 -2.03
C LEU A 385 16.29 -9.34 -0.60
N PHE A 386 15.23 -10.08 -0.32
CA PHE A 386 14.69 -10.25 1.02
C PHE A 386 15.72 -10.85 2.00
N GLU A 387 16.47 -11.87 1.58
CA GLU A 387 17.54 -12.46 2.40
C GLU A 387 18.66 -11.46 2.68
N ILE A 388 19.05 -10.65 1.70
CA ILE A 388 20.02 -9.56 1.90
C ILE A 388 19.48 -8.56 2.91
N GLU A 389 18.25 -8.09 2.73
CA GLU A 389 17.59 -7.15 3.63
C GLU A 389 17.61 -7.66 5.07
N GLN A 390 17.21 -8.92 5.28
CA GLN A 390 17.11 -9.50 6.62
C GLN A 390 18.46 -9.64 7.31
N LYS A 391 19.51 -10.02 6.58
CA LYS A 391 20.89 -10.11 7.10
C LYS A 391 21.48 -8.74 7.43
N ASN A 392 21.08 -7.69 6.71
CA ASN A 392 21.75 -6.38 6.72
C ASN A 392 20.86 -5.22 7.20
N ARG A 393 19.72 -5.49 7.83
CA ARG A 393 18.67 -4.50 8.16
C ARG A 393 19.14 -3.28 8.97
N LEU A 394 20.27 -3.38 9.68
CA LEU A 394 20.83 -2.32 10.52
C LEU A 394 22.05 -1.60 9.90
N GLU A 395 22.49 -1.97 8.70
CA GLU A 395 23.72 -1.43 8.10
C GLU A 395 23.65 0.07 7.78
N GLN A 396 22.48 0.54 7.34
CA GLN A 396 22.18 1.97 7.12
C GLN A 396 23.21 2.76 6.28
N LYS A 397 23.89 2.10 5.34
CA LYS A 397 24.94 2.71 4.49
C LYS A 397 24.93 2.19 3.06
N GLY A 398 25.33 3.03 2.11
CA GLY A 398 25.44 2.68 0.69
C GLY A 398 24.16 2.05 0.14
N LEU A 399 24.31 0.96 -0.62
CA LEU A 399 23.17 0.19 -1.17
C LEU A 399 22.25 -0.40 -0.09
N LEU A 400 22.76 -0.65 1.11
CA LEU A 400 22.04 -1.29 2.22
C LEU A 400 21.35 -0.27 3.13
N LYS A 401 21.41 1.03 2.80
CA LYS A 401 20.62 2.05 3.48
C LYS A 401 19.14 1.81 3.21
N ARG A 402 18.37 1.66 4.28
CA ARG A 402 16.90 1.53 4.24
C ARG A 402 16.26 2.81 4.74
N PHE A 403 14.97 2.97 4.47
CA PHE A 403 14.21 4.16 4.89
C PHE A 403 14.86 5.45 4.39
N SER A 404 15.41 5.42 3.17
CA SER A 404 16.02 6.58 2.54
C SER A 404 14.96 7.66 2.35
N ILE A 405 15.31 8.90 2.70
CA ILE A 405 14.46 10.08 2.53
C ILE A 405 14.49 10.53 1.06
N ASP A 406 15.60 10.28 0.38
CA ASP A 406 15.77 10.57 -1.03
C ASP A 406 14.86 9.64 -1.85
N CYS A 407 14.00 10.24 -2.67
CA CYS A 407 13.07 9.52 -3.52
C CYS A 407 12.91 10.17 -4.89
N TYR A 408 12.41 9.37 -5.84
CA TYR A 408 12.25 9.74 -7.24
C TYR A 408 10.80 9.52 -7.67
N GLY A 409 10.23 10.48 -8.39
CA GLY A 409 8.80 10.54 -8.68
C GLY A 409 8.07 11.56 -7.82
N LYS A 410 6.77 11.72 -8.09
CA LYS A 410 5.89 12.62 -7.35
C LYS A 410 4.92 11.83 -6.49
N GLN A 411 4.87 12.12 -5.19
CA GLN A 411 3.84 11.57 -4.30
C GLN A 411 2.56 12.43 -4.38
N PRO A 412 1.39 11.84 -4.70
CA PRO A 412 0.12 12.55 -4.55
C PRO A 412 -0.12 12.92 -3.09
N THR A 413 -0.31 14.22 -2.82
CA THR A 413 -0.72 14.77 -1.52
C THR A 413 -2.23 14.87 -1.42
N LEU A 414 -2.77 15.02 -0.21
CA LEU A 414 -4.20 15.22 0.00
C LEU A 414 -4.72 16.45 -0.75
N GLU A 415 -3.93 17.51 -0.79
CA GLU A 415 -4.21 18.75 -1.53
C GLU A 415 -4.27 18.48 -3.03
N SER A 416 -3.31 17.72 -3.58
CA SER A 416 -3.32 17.38 -5.01
C SER A 416 -4.51 16.50 -5.40
N MET A 417 -4.92 15.57 -4.53
CA MET A 417 -6.10 14.72 -4.75
C MET A 417 -7.40 15.52 -4.66
N ARG A 418 -7.48 16.49 -3.73
CA ARG A 418 -8.61 17.43 -3.64
C ARG A 418 -8.69 18.34 -4.87
N ALA A 419 -7.55 18.82 -5.37
CA ALA A 419 -7.47 19.61 -6.59
C ALA A 419 -7.97 18.81 -7.81
N GLU A 420 -7.48 17.58 -7.99
CA GLU A 420 -7.93 16.68 -9.05
C GLU A 420 -9.45 16.41 -8.96
N LYS A 421 -9.95 16.14 -7.74
CA LYS A 421 -11.38 15.94 -7.50
C LYS A 421 -12.20 17.21 -7.83
N SER A 422 -11.68 18.41 -7.57
CA SER A 422 -12.33 19.67 -7.95
C SER A 422 -12.37 19.88 -9.47
N GLU A 423 -11.29 19.57 -10.17
CA GLU A 423 -11.23 19.60 -11.64
C GLU A 423 -12.22 18.62 -12.26
N LYS A 424 -12.24 17.38 -11.77
CA LYS A 424 -13.19 16.35 -12.21
C LYS A 424 -14.64 16.75 -11.94
N PHE A 425 -14.91 17.47 -10.86
CA PHE A 425 -16.25 17.98 -10.59
C PHE A 425 -16.67 19.02 -11.62
N LYS A 426 -15.78 19.96 -11.98
CA LYS A 426 -16.05 20.97 -13.02
C LYS A 426 -16.31 20.32 -14.38
N GLU A 427 -15.57 19.27 -14.71
CA GLU A 427 -15.71 18.50 -15.95
C GLU A 427 -17.04 17.72 -15.98
N LEU A 428 -17.41 17.08 -14.87
CA LEU A 428 -18.51 16.10 -14.84
C LEU A 428 -19.82 16.65 -14.25
N LYS A 429 -19.88 17.91 -13.80
CA LYS A 429 -21.07 18.52 -13.15
C LYS A 429 -22.38 18.39 -13.95
N ASN A 430 -22.29 18.35 -15.28
CA ASN A 430 -23.43 18.21 -16.19
C ASN A 430 -23.75 16.74 -16.54
N LYS A 431 -23.00 15.78 -16.01
CA LYS A 431 -23.06 14.34 -16.28
C LYS A 431 -23.34 13.52 -15.02
N ARG A 432 -24.11 14.06 -14.06
CA ARG A 432 -24.32 13.46 -12.73
C ARG A 432 -24.87 12.02 -12.74
N ASN A 433 -25.62 11.66 -13.78
CA ASN A 433 -26.23 10.34 -13.93
C ASN A 433 -25.31 9.32 -14.63
N THR A 434 -24.04 9.64 -14.82
CA THR A 434 -23.08 8.75 -15.48
C THR A 434 -22.28 7.94 -14.47
N LYS A 435 -21.91 6.72 -14.86
CA LYS A 435 -21.00 5.87 -14.08
C LYS A 435 -19.68 6.60 -13.77
N GLU A 436 -19.17 7.39 -14.71
CA GLU A 436 -17.95 8.18 -14.53
C GLU A 436 -18.09 9.18 -13.38
N TYR A 437 -19.19 9.94 -13.33
CA TYR A 437 -19.44 10.87 -12.22
C TYR A 437 -19.52 10.12 -10.88
N GLU A 438 -20.23 8.99 -10.84
CA GLU A 438 -20.37 8.18 -9.63
C GLU A 438 -19.04 7.60 -9.14
N MET A 439 -18.12 7.24 -10.04
CA MET A 439 -16.78 6.77 -9.65
C MET A 439 -16.00 7.80 -8.81
N TRP A 440 -16.27 9.09 -9.01
CA TRP A 440 -15.61 10.19 -8.30
C TRP A 440 -16.42 10.75 -7.13
N PHE A 441 -17.74 10.79 -7.28
CA PHE A 441 -18.64 11.57 -6.43
C PHE A 441 -19.89 10.80 -5.99
N LEU A 442 -19.83 9.46 -5.95
CA LEU A 442 -20.95 8.65 -5.46
C LEU A 442 -21.44 9.22 -4.12
N LYS A 443 -22.75 9.47 -4.07
CA LYS A 443 -23.52 9.66 -2.85
C LYS A 443 -24.82 8.91 -3.02
N TYR A 444 -24.90 7.73 -2.40
CA TYR A 444 -25.99 6.80 -2.58
C TYR A 444 -26.70 6.55 -1.25
N LEU A 445 -27.97 6.96 -1.21
CA LEU A 445 -28.86 6.82 -0.07
C LEU A 445 -30.07 5.97 -0.51
N PRO A 446 -30.12 4.67 -0.18
CA PRO A 446 -31.21 3.80 -0.61
C PRO A 446 -32.59 4.29 -0.12
N GLY A 447 -32.65 4.98 1.02
CA GLY A 447 -33.89 5.57 1.54
C GLY A 447 -34.51 6.66 0.67
N ASP A 448 -33.71 7.41 -0.10
CA ASP A 448 -34.21 8.49 -0.95
C ASP A 448 -34.90 7.97 -2.22
N LYS A 449 -34.51 6.77 -2.70
CA LYS A 449 -35.16 6.12 -3.85
C LYS A 449 -36.61 5.71 -3.58
N ASN A 450 -36.96 5.44 -2.32
CA ASN A 450 -38.32 5.08 -1.95
C ASN A 450 -39.22 6.29 -1.71
N LYS A 451 -38.66 7.45 -1.34
CA LYS A 451 -39.42 8.72 -1.25
C LYS A 451 -39.91 9.19 -2.61
N SER A 452 -39.15 8.95 -3.70
CA SER A 452 -39.54 9.35 -5.05
C SER A 452 -40.55 8.42 -5.74
N LYS A 453 -40.79 7.20 -5.22
CA LYS A 453 -41.81 6.27 -5.72
C LYS A 453 -43.17 6.38 -5.01
N GLY A 454 -43.29 7.24 -4.01
CA GLY A 454 -44.47 7.34 -3.14
C GLY A 454 -45.49 8.43 -3.48
N ASN A 455 -45.26 9.30 -4.48
CA ASN A 455 -46.19 10.41 -4.79
C ASN A 455 -46.64 10.40 -6.25
N THR A 456 -47.59 9.52 -6.56
CA THR A 456 -48.64 9.79 -7.55
C THR A 456 -49.99 9.50 -6.92
N ASN A 457 -50.39 10.34 -5.98
CA ASN A 457 -51.80 10.52 -5.65
C ASN A 457 -52.09 12.02 -5.67
N THR A 458 -52.89 12.38 -6.65
CA THR A 458 -53.54 13.67 -6.85
C THR A 458 -54.38 14.05 -5.63
N VAL A 459 -54.06 15.16 -4.97
CA VAL A 459 -55.08 15.98 -4.28
C VAL A 459 -54.74 17.48 -4.42
N SER A 460 -55.81 18.20 -4.66
CA SER A 460 -56.08 19.61 -4.97
C SER A 460 -55.31 20.72 -4.24
N LYS A 461 -55.14 21.82 -4.98
CA LYS A 461 -55.02 23.20 -4.49
C LYS A 461 -56.05 23.50 -3.40
N ASP A 462 -55.61 23.90 -2.21
CA ASP A 462 -55.63 25.31 -1.79
C ASP A 462 -55.11 25.46 -0.36
N SER A 463 -54.47 26.59 -0.12
CA SER A 463 -54.40 27.41 1.11
C SER A 463 -52.98 27.77 1.54
N SER A 464 -52.69 29.04 1.24
CA SER A 464 -51.63 29.92 1.70
C SER A 464 -51.39 29.90 3.21
N ILE A 465 -50.14 29.71 3.62
CA ILE A 465 -49.56 30.34 4.82
C ILE A 465 -48.13 30.79 4.48
N VAL A 466 -47.93 32.11 4.51
CA VAL A 466 -46.65 32.80 4.52
C VAL A 466 -46.05 32.66 5.93
N VAL A 467 -44.72 32.51 6.05
CA VAL A 467 -43.85 33.27 7.00
C VAL A 467 -42.38 32.80 6.93
N GLU A 468 -41.55 33.79 6.59
CA GLU A 468 -40.17 34.11 6.98
C GLU A 468 -38.96 33.26 6.57
N GLU A 469 -38.20 33.84 5.62
CA GLU A 469 -36.75 33.76 5.54
C GLU A 469 -36.09 34.26 6.84
N LYS A 470 -35.21 33.44 7.41
CA LYS A 470 -34.15 33.93 8.32
C LYS A 470 -32.77 33.49 7.83
N SER A 471 -32.06 34.50 7.35
CA SER A 471 -30.62 34.77 7.44
C SER A 471 -29.69 33.62 7.83
N THR A 472 -28.80 33.34 6.87
CA THR A 472 -27.39 32.92 7.00
C THR A 472 -26.77 33.12 8.39
N ILE A 473 -26.26 32.02 8.96
CA ILE A 473 -25.17 32.04 9.93
C ILE A 473 -24.05 31.20 9.31
N ASP A 474 -22.96 31.88 8.97
CA ASP A 474 -21.65 31.26 8.73
C ASP A 474 -21.24 30.53 10.02
N THR A 475 -21.17 29.21 9.96
CA THR A 475 -20.37 28.42 10.91
C THR A 475 -19.12 27.96 10.18
N GLN A 476 -18.01 28.61 10.47
CA GLN A 476 -16.68 28.03 10.32
C GLN A 476 -16.67 26.73 11.13
N GLU A 477 -16.77 25.59 10.46
CA GLU A 477 -16.45 24.30 11.04
C GLU A 477 -14.93 24.15 11.03
N ASP A 478 -14.31 24.39 12.20
CA ASP A 478 -12.99 23.89 12.52
C ASP A 478 -13.04 22.36 12.49
N ASP A 479 -12.55 21.79 11.39
CA ASP A 479 -12.54 20.37 11.02
C ASP A 479 -11.49 19.55 11.82
N ASP A 480 -11.21 19.94 13.07
CA ASP A 480 -10.22 19.29 13.95
C ASP A 480 -10.82 18.14 14.79
N GLY A 481 -12.15 17.98 14.77
CA GLY A 481 -12.85 16.85 15.41
C GLY A 481 -12.88 15.56 14.58
N PHE A 482 -12.71 15.67 13.25
CA PHE A 482 -12.86 14.55 12.30
C PHE A 482 -11.60 13.67 12.17
N LEU A 483 -10.45 14.14 12.69
CA LEU A 483 -9.15 13.45 12.57
C LEU A 483 -8.97 12.29 13.57
N ASN A 484 -9.72 12.27 14.67
CA ASN A 484 -9.55 11.29 15.75
C ASN A 484 -10.33 9.97 15.54
N LEU A 485 -11.20 9.89 14.54
CA LEU A 485 -11.96 8.66 14.26
C LEU A 485 -11.33 7.76 13.17
N PHE A 486 -10.32 8.26 12.46
CA PHE A 486 -9.65 7.54 11.36
C PHE A 486 -8.21 7.12 11.66
N ILE A 487 -7.67 7.47 12.82
CA ILE A 487 -6.38 6.98 13.30
C ILE A 487 -6.68 5.89 14.32
N GLY A 488 -6.59 4.63 13.90
CA GLY A 488 -6.40 3.54 14.86
C GLY A 488 -5.19 3.88 15.73
N ASN A 489 -5.43 4.18 17.00
CA ASN A 489 -4.48 4.77 17.91
C ASN A 489 -3.22 3.89 18.04
N ASN A 490 -2.10 4.44 17.61
CA ASN A 490 -0.77 4.02 18.02
C ASN A 490 0.19 5.20 17.86
N ARG A 491 -0.11 6.31 18.53
CA ARG A 491 0.88 7.36 18.80
C ARG A 491 1.76 6.94 19.97
N LYS A 492 2.75 6.07 19.71
CA LYS A 492 3.91 5.97 20.60
C LYS A 492 4.85 7.14 20.29
N THR A 493 4.80 8.17 21.13
CA THR A 493 5.64 9.36 20.97
C THR A 493 7.13 9.04 21.18
N ARG A 494 7.93 9.61 20.28
CA ARG A 494 9.40 9.69 20.18
C ARG A 494 10.16 9.72 21.52
N LYS A 495 11.25 8.93 21.59
CA LYS A 495 12.37 9.14 22.53
C LYS A 495 13.42 10.04 21.87
N ASN A 496 13.78 11.13 22.55
CA ASN A 496 15.04 11.84 22.33
C ASN A 496 16.21 11.03 22.90
N GLN A 497 17.26 10.84 22.12
CA GLN A 497 18.61 10.56 22.60
C GLN A 497 19.51 11.71 22.14
N ILE A 498 19.68 12.72 22.98
CA ILE A 498 20.83 13.62 22.95
C ILE A 498 21.19 13.87 24.42
N SER A 499 22.31 13.30 24.85
CA SER A 499 23.28 13.89 25.79
C SER A 499 24.33 12.84 26.15
N ASN A 500 25.51 12.93 25.53
CA ASN A 500 26.82 12.97 26.20
C ASN A 500 27.93 12.60 25.20
N MET A 501 28.59 13.61 24.66
CA MET A 501 30.04 13.71 24.80
C MET A 501 30.45 15.17 24.67
N ILE A 502 30.81 15.71 25.83
CA ILE A 502 31.67 16.88 25.99
C ILE A 502 33.10 16.40 25.70
N LEU A 503 33.85 17.26 25.01
CA LEU A 503 35.20 17.15 24.41
C LEU A 503 35.24 16.61 22.97
#